data_AF-A0A6L8GAP8-F1
#
_entry.id   AF-A0A6L8GAP8-F1
#
_cell.length_a   1.000
_cell.length_b   1.000
_cell.length_c   1.000
_cell.angle_alpha   90.00
_cell.angle_beta   90.00
_cell.angle_gamma   90.00
#
_symmetry.space_group_name_H-M   'P 1'
#
loop_
_entity.id
_entity.type
_entity.pdbx_description
1 polymer ?
#
loop_
_entity_poly.entity_id
_entity_poly.type
_entity_poly.pdbx_seq_one_letter_code
_entity_poly.pdbx_strand_id
1 'polypeptide(L)'
;MKKLSAMVLATALATPFAATAADSDDPIIIPIHNWSSQIVMSHVVGQMYEEMGLNVEFVTTDSQAVYESVRLGDVALELEVWEGAFGHSFREALSKGGLHDAGDHDAVTREDWWYPMWTKDACPGLPDWQALNDCAEIFATAESGGKGRYLDGPVDWLKHGKERVEALGMNFVVVNAGSAAALWAEIGAAEPDMRPVVVFNWTPNFAAAVWPGE
;
A
#
# COMPACT_ATOMS: atom_id res chain seq x y z
N MET A 1 -70.08 51.91 10.50
CA MET A 1 -70.13 50.43 10.47
C MET A 1 -69.51 49.94 9.18
N LYS A 2 -68.78 48.82 9.27
CA LYS A 2 -68.18 47.99 8.20
C LYS A 2 -66.93 48.57 7.52
N LYS A 3 -65.84 47.84 7.30
CA LYS A 3 -65.14 46.69 7.94
C LYS A 3 -63.92 46.52 7.03
N LEU A 4 -62.69 46.71 7.52
CA LEU A 4 -61.48 46.39 6.75
C LEU A 4 -61.44 44.87 6.51
N SER A 5 -61.28 44.43 5.26
CA SER A 5 -60.84 43.07 4.94
C SER A 5 -59.34 43.09 4.65
N ALA A 6 -58.55 42.56 5.58
CA ALA A 6 -57.14 42.29 5.39
C ALA A 6 -56.99 41.01 4.54
N MET A 7 -56.29 41.13 3.42
CA MET A 7 -55.90 40.00 2.58
C MET A 7 -54.58 39.44 3.13
N VAL A 8 -54.65 38.29 3.79
CA VAL A 8 -53.48 37.57 4.30
C VAL A 8 -52.79 36.90 3.12
N LEU A 9 -51.59 37.37 2.80
CA LEU A 9 -50.69 36.72 1.84
C LEU A 9 -49.98 35.56 2.56
N ALA A 10 -50.39 34.32 2.28
CA ALA A 10 -49.74 33.13 2.81
C ALA A 10 -48.44 32.88 2.03
N THR A 11 -47.31 33.34 2.57
CA THR A 11 -45.98 32.89 2.15
C THR A 11 -45.78 31.44 2.58
N ALA A 12 -45.88 30.51 1.64
CA ALA A 12 -45.41 29.14 1.84
C ALA A 12 -43.89 29.16 2.00
N LEU A 13 -43.38 28.94 3.22
CA LEU A 13 -41.97 28.64 3.43
C LEU A 13 -41.68 27.28 2.79
N ALA A 14 -41.05 27.28 1.62
CA ALA A 14 -40.38 26.10 1.11
C ALA A 14 -39.12 25.87 1.96
N THR A 15 -39.23 25.00 2.96
CA THR A 15 -38.07 24.41 3.62
C THR A 15 -37.30 23.61 2.56
N PRO A 16 -36.00 23.86 2.33
CA PRO A 16 -35.20 22.99 1.50
C PRO A 16 -35.07 21.66 2.24
N PHE A 17 -35.83 20.65 1.84
CA PHE A 17 -35.48 19.28 2.14
C PHE A 17 -34.14 19.05 1.43
N ALA A 18 -33.06 18.91 2.20
CA ALA A 18 -31.88 18.23 1.69
C ALA A 18 -32.35 16.83 1.30
N ALA A 19 -32.48 16.58 0.00
CA ALA A 19 -32.76 15.26 -0.50
C ALA A 19 -31.56 14.39 -0.13
N THR A 20 -31.69 13.57 0.91
CA THR A 20 -30.80 12.43 1.12
C THR A 20 -31.10 11.49 -0.04
N ALA A 21 -30.27 11.50 -1.07
CA ALA A 21 -30.32 10.47 -2.10
C ALA A 21 -30.17 9.12 -1.39
N ALA A 22 -31.01 8.15 -1.74
CA ALA A 22 -30.80 6.79 -1.28
C ALA A 22 -29.50 6.27 -1.90
N ASP A 23 -28.78 5.43 -1.15
CA ASP A 23 -27.60 4.75 -1.68
C ASP A 23 -28.00 3.82 -2.85
N SER A 24 -27.05 3.56 -3.74
CA SER A 24 -27.28 2.64 -4.88
C SER A 24 -27.44 1.21 -4.39
N ASP A 25 -28.25 0.42 -5.11
CA ASP A 25 -28.30 -1.03 -4.93
C ASP A 25 -27.07 -1.74 -5.55
N ASP A 26 -26.30 -1.04 -6.39
CA ASP A 26 -25.07 -1.57 -6.99
C ASP A 26 -23.99 -1.77 -5.92
N PRO A 27 -23.19 -2.86 -6.00
CA PRO A 27 -22.18 -3.15 -5.00
C PRO A 27 -21.01 -2.17 -5.02
N ILE A 28 -20.50 -1.87 -3.82
CA ILE A 28 -19.19 -1.22 -3.63
C ILE A 28 -18.12 -2.26 -3.91
N ILE A 29 -17.38 -2.07 -5.00
CA ILE A 29 -16.29 -2.95 -5.39
C ILE A 29 -15.01 -2.54 -4.63
N ILE A 30 -14.53 -3.39 -3.71
CA ILE A 30 -13.31 -3.16 -2.92
C ILE A 30 -12.17 -4.04 -3.48
N PRO A 31 -11.02 -3.47 -3.83
CA PRO A 31 -9.89 -4.22 -4.33
C PRO A 31 -9.16 -4.94 -3.19
N ILE A 32 -8.63 -6.12 -3.49
CA ILE A 32 -7.77 -6.89 -2.61
C ILE A 32 -6.43 -7.13 -3.32
N HIS A 33 -5.34 -7.01 -2.58
CA HIS A 33 -3.98 -7.22 -3.08
C HIS A 33 -3.34 -8.46 -2.46
N ASN A 34 -2.02 -8.46 -2.31
CA ASN A 34 -1.21 -9.63 -2.00
C ASN A 34 -0.38 -9.49 -0.70
N TRP A 35 -0.76 -8.56 0.20
CA TRP A 35 -0.21 -8.46 1.56
C TRP A 35 -1.29 -8.38 2.64
N SER A 36 -0.96 -8.83 3.85
CA SER A 36 -1.95 -9.18 4.87
C SER A 36 -2.78 -8.01 5.40
N SER A 37 -2.17 -6.84 5.68
CA SER A 37 -2.90 -5.71 6.26
C SER A 37 -3.98 -5.19 5.31
N GLN A 38 -3.67 -5.03 4.02
CA GLN A 38 -4.63 -4.53 3.04
C GLN A 38 -5.79 -5.49 2.84
N ILE A 39 -5.53 -6.81 2.78
CA ILE A 39 -6.58 -7.82 2.66
C ILE A 39 -7.52 -7.75 3.88
N VAL A 40 -6.95 -7.69 5.09
CA VAL A 40 -7.73 -7.64 6.33
C VAL A 40 -8.50 -6.33 6.44
N MET A 41 -7.86 -5.18 6.19
CA MET A 41 -8.50 -3.86 6.25
C MET A 41 -9.65 -3.76 5.25
N SER A 42 -9.48 -4.29 4.04
CA SER A 42 -10.53 -4.35 3.02
C SER A 42 -11.75 -5.13 3.50
N HIS A 43 -11.54 -6.31 4.09
CA HIS A 43 -12.65 -7.08 4.64
C HIS A 43 -13.33 -6.40 5.83
N VAL A 44 -12.57 -5.74 6.71
CA VAL A 44 -13.13 -4.98 7.85
C VAL A 44 -14.02 -3.84 7.34
N VAL A 45 -13.54 -3.03 6.39
CA VAL A 45 -14.31 -1.92 5.83
C VAL A 45 -15.52 -2.42 5.03
N GLY A 46 -15.36 -3.51 4.27
CA GLY A 46 -16.49 -4.14 3.59
C GLY A 46 -17.60 -4.57 4.56
N GLN A 47 -17.24 -5.20 5.68
CA GLN A 47 -18.21 -5.56 6.73
C GLN A 47 -18.89 -4.33 7.34
N MET A 48 -18.16 -3.23 7.53
CA MET A 48 -18.76 -1.97 7.99
C MET A 48 -19.80 -1.43 7.00
N TYR A 49 -19.54 -1.50 5.70
CA TYR A 49 -20.52 -1.10 4.68
C TYR A 49 -21.73 -2.05 4.64
N GLU A 50 -21.53 -3.35 4.77
CA GLU A 50 -22.61 -4.33 4.89
C GLU A 50 -23.49 -4.05 6.13
N GLU A 51 -22.89 -3.69 7.28
CA GLU A 51 -23.63 -3.28 8.49
C GLU A 51 -24.46 -2.01 8.28
N MET A 52 -24.04 -1.13 7.37
CA MET A 52 -24.81 0.05 6.94
C MET A 52 -25.93 -0.28 5.94
N GLY A 53 -26.03 -1.54 5.49
CA GLY A 53 -27.03 -2.01 4.53
C GLY A 53 -26.61 -1.89 3.07
N LEU A 54 -25.32 -1.67 2.80
CA LEU A 54 -24.77 -1.56 1.44
C LEU A 54 -24.30 -2.92 0.93
N ASN A 55 -24.31 -3.12 -0.38
CA ASN A 55 -23.74 -4.31 -1.02
C ASN A 55 -22.24 -4.11 -1.25
N VAL A 56 -21.43 -5.16 -1.03
CA VAL A 56 -19.98 -5.12 -1.22
C VAL A 56 -19.54 -6.33 -2.04
N GLU A 57 -18.60 -6.13 -2.97
CA GLU A 57 -17.88 -7.21 -3.63
C GLU A 57 -16.37 -6.98 -3.52
N PHE A 58 -15.61 -8.07 -3.49
CA PHE A 58 -14.16 -8.03 -3.42
C PHE A 58 -13.53 -8.54 -4.71
N VAL A 59 -12.55 -7.81 -5.25
CA VAL A 59 -11.84 -8.20 -6.47
C VAL A 59 -10.33 -8.17 -6.26
N THR A 60 -9.64 -9.25 -6.62
CA THR A 60 -8.17 -9.26 -6.57
C THR A 60 -7.60 -8.49 -7.75
N THR A 61 -6.72 -7.52 -7.49
CA THR A 61 -6.11 -6.66 -8.53
C THR A 61 -4.60 -6.55 -8.36
N ASP A 62 -3.91 -6.18 -9.44
CA ASP A 62 -2.53 -5.70 -9.38
C ASP A 62 -2.48 -4.39 -8.59
N SER A 63 -1.57 -4.31 -7.62
CA SER A 63 -1.50 -3.24 -6.63
C SER A 63 -1.19 -1.85 -7.22
N GLN A 64 -0.74 -1.79 -8.47
CA GLN A 64 -0.41 -0.56 -9.18
C GLN A 64 -1.48 -0.20 -10.22
N ALA A 65 -2.08 -1.21 -10.85
CA ALA A 65 -3.14 -1.00 -11.83
C ALA A 65 -4.46 -0.51 -11.19
N VAL A 66 -4.69 -0.81 -9.90
CA VAL A 66 -5.93 -0.49 -9.18
C VAL A 66 -6.31 0.99 -9.25
N TYR A 67 -5.33 1.90 -9.26
CA TYR A 67 -5.60 3.35 -9.30
C TYR A 67 -6.29 3.81 -10.58
N GLU A 68 -6.02 3.16 -11.71
CA GLU A 68 -6.74 3.42 -12.96
C GLU A 68 -8.16 2.85 -12.91
N SER A 69 -8.35 1.67 -12.31
CA SER A 69 -9.68 1.09 -12.10
C SER A 69 -10.55 1.95 -11.17
N VAL A 70 -9.97 2.50 -10.10
CA VAL A 70 -10.66 3.47 -9.23
C VAL A 70 -11.02 4.73 -10.02
N ARG A 71 -10.08 5.25 -10.82
CA ARG A 71 -10.31 6.43 -11.66
C ARG A 71 -11.46 6.27 -12.65
N LEU A 72 -11.64 5.06 -13.19
CA LEU A 72 -12.70 4.72 -14.14
C LEU A 72 -14.03 4.36 -13.47
N GLY A 73 -14.03 4.10 -12.16
CA GLY A 73 -15.19 3.64 -11.40
C GLY A 73 -15.47 2.13 -11.51
N ASP A 74 -14.54 1.36 -12.09
CA ASP A 74 -14.61 -0.11 -12.11
C ASP A 74 -14.38 -0.71 -10.70
N VAL A 75 -13.63 0.03 -9.87
CA VAL A 75 -13.39 -0.22 -8.45
C VAL A 75 -13.79 1.05 -7.70
N ALA A 76 -14.36 0.91 -6.51
CA ALA A 76 -14.93 2.06 -5.81
C ALA A 76 -13.87 2.90 -5.05
N LEU A 77 -12.87 2.25 -4.46
CA LEU A 77 -11.92 2.87 -3.52
C LEU A 77 -10.66 2.03 -3.36
N GLU A 78 -9.60 2.63 -2.79
CA GLU A 78 -8.40 1.93 -2.30
C GLU A 78 -8.16 2.39 -0.85
N LEU A 79 -7.80 1.46 0.04
CA LEU A 79 -7.68 1.71 1.47
C LEU A 79 -6.23 1.86 1.93
N GLU A 80 -5.28 1.22 1.25
CA GLU A 80 -3.86 1.31 1.61
C GLU A 80 -3.05 1.94 0.47
N VAL A 81 -3.17 3.26 0.31
CA VAL A 81 -2.39 4.06 -0.65
C VAL A 81 -1.00 4.37 -0.09
N TRP A 82 -0.15 3.36 0.01
CA TRP A 82 1.23 3.52 0.50
C TRP A 82 2.04 4.49 -0.37
N GLU A 83 2.62 5.53 0.26
CA GLU A 83 3.30 6.62 -0.46
C GLU A 83 4.51 6.14 -1.27
N GLY A 84 5.30 5.21 -0.71
CA GLY A 84 6.55 4.74 -1.31
C GLY A 84 6.30 3.88 -2.54
N ALA A 85 5.55 2.79 -2.39
CA ALA A 85 5.26 1.88 -3.49
C ALA A 85 4.28 2.48 -4.50
N PHE A 86 3.21 3.14 -4.05
CA PHE A 86 2.06 3.45 -4.90
C PHE A 86 1.85 4.93 -5.19
N GLY A 87 2.55 5.83 -4.49
CA GLY A 87 2.35 7.27 -4.63
C GLY A 87 2.52 7.79 -6.05
N HIS A 88 3.36 7.18 -6.88
CA HIS A 88 3.47 7.56 -8.30
C HIS A 88 2.20 7.24 -9.09
N SER A 89 1.72 5.98 -9.03
CA SER A 89 0.52 5.52 -9.74
C SER A 89 -0.74 6.24 -9.28
N PHE A 90 -0.86 6.47 -7.96
CA PHE A 90 -1.92 7.29 -7.38
C PHE A 90 -1.93 8.71 -7.98
N ARG A 91 -0.79 9.41 -7.97
CA ARG A 91 -0.68 10.77 -8.53
C ARG A 91 -0.93 10.81 -10.04
N GLU A 92 -0.47 9.80 -10.78
CA GLU A 92 -0.76 9.69 -12.21
C GLU A 92 -2.26 9.57 -12.47
N ALA A 93 -2.96 8.68 -11.77
CA ALA A 93 -4.41 8.51 -11.88
C ALA A 93 -5.17 9.77 -11.44
N LEU A 94 -4.77 10.39 -10.32
CA LEU A 94 -5.34 11.64 -9.81
C LEU A 94 -5.23 12.76 -10.85
N SER A 95 -4.09 12.89 -11.53
CA SER A 95 -3.86 13.92 -12.55
C SER A 95 -4.76 13.78 -13.79
N LYS A 96 -5.24 12.56 -14.07
CA LYS A 96 -6.15 12.25 -15.18
C LYS A 96 -7.62 12.50 -14.83
N GLY A 97 -7.95 12.69 -13.54
CA GLY A 97 -9.30 12.94 -13.03
C GLY A 97 -10.20 11.70 -13.01
N GLY A 98 -11.18 11.69 -12.12
CA GLY A 98 -12.08 10.55 -11.87
C GLY A 98 -11.77 9.79 -10.57
N LEU A 99 -10.63 10.07 -9.94
CA LEU A 99 -10.24 9.60 -8.61
C LEU A 99 -10.17 10.80 -7.65
N HIS A 100 -10.48 10.58 -6.38
CA HIS A 100 -10.37 11.58 -5.32
C HIS A 100 -9.45 11.10 -4.20
N ASP A 101 -8.68 12.03 -3.65
CA ASP A 101 -7.97 11.83 -2.38
C ASP A 101 -8.98 11.95 -1.23
N ALA A 102 -9.19 10.85 -0.50
CA ALA A 102 -10.18 10.75 0.57
C ALA A 102 -9.61 11.06 1.97
N GLY A 103 -8.34 11.44 2.05
CA GLY A 103 -7.62 11.74 3.30
C GLY A 103 -6.74 10.59 3.79
N ASP A 104 -5.99 10.89 4.85
CA ASP A 104 -4.95 10.01 5.37
C ASP A 104 -5.44 9.18 6.56
N HIS A 105 -4.94 7.94 6.65
CA HIS A 105 -4.93 7.22 7.92
C HIS A 105 -3.98 7.93 8.92
N ASP A 106 -4.26 7.83 10.22
CA ASP A 106 -3.31 8.27 11.27
C ASP A 106 -2.16 7.26 11.42
N ALA A 107 -1.39 7.09 10.35
CA ALA A 107 -0.29 6.16 10.22
C ALA A 107 0.82 6.79 9.37
N VAL A 108 2.08 6.47 9.71
CA VAL A 108 3.25 6.87 8.92
C VAL A 108 3.92 5.61 8.40
N THR A 109 4.23 5.63 7.11
CA THR A 109 4.67 4.45 6.38
C THR A 109 6.13 4.54 5.95
N ARG A 110 6.85 3.41 5.98
CA ARG A 110 8.16 3.26 5.33
C ARG A 110 8.20 1.91 4.61
N GLU A 111 8.64 1.91 3.36
CA GLU A 111 8.75 0.73 2.50
C GLU A 111 10.10 0.77 1.81
N ASP A 112 11.00 -0.16 2.15
CA ASP A 112 12.35 -0.10 1.62
C ASP A 112 13.12 -1.42 1.73
N TRP A 113 14.38 -1.36 1.31
CA TRP A 113 15.39 -2.35 1.62
C TRP A 113 15.61 -2.37 3.13
N TRP A 114 15.55 -3.56 3.69
CA TRP A 114 15.56 -3.79 5.13
C TRP A 114 16.39 -5.02 5.43
N TYR A 115 17.02 -5.05 6.61
CA TYR A 115 17.74 -6.21 7.09
C TYR A 115 17.40 -6.53 8.55
N PRO A 116 17.38 -7.83 8.92
CA PRO A 116 17.30 -8.22 10.32
C PRO A 116 18.60 -7.88 11.04
N MET A 117 18.52 -7.49 12.32
CA MET A 117 19.63 -6.85 13.05
C MET A 117 20.94 -7.63 13.06
N TRP A 118 20.90 -8.97 13.06
CA TRP A 118 22.13 -9.80 13.01
C TRP A 118 22.96 -9.57 11.75
N THR A 119 22.37 -9.04 10.68
CA THR A 119 23.09 -8.66 9.45
C THR A 119 24.21 -7.65 9.74
N LYS A 120 24.06 -6.80 10.77
CA LYS A 120 25.11 -5.86 11.18
C LYS A 120 26.37 -6.54 11.69
N ASP A 121 26.29 -7.77 12.19
CA ASP A 121 27.47 -8.48 12.68
C ASP A 121 28.43 -8.78 11.51
N ALA A 122 27.89 -9.02 10.32
CA ALA A 122 28.67 -9.22 9.10
C ALA A 122 28.95 -7.91 8.34
N CYS A 123 28.08 -6.91 8.45
CA CYS A 123 28.26 -5.60 7.81
C CYS A 123 28.01 -4.44 8.80
N PRO A 124 28.98 -4.11 9.68
CA PRO A 124 28.77 -3.14 10.77
C PRO A 124 28.54 -1.68 10.33
N GLY A 125 28.82 -1.35 9.07
CA GLY A 125 28.60 0.00 8.52
C GLY A 125 27.13 0.32 8.20
N LEU A 126 26.23 -0.67 8.26
CA LEU A 126 24.81 -0.48 8.06
C LEU A 126 24.19 0.44 9.14
N PRO A 127 23.18 1.29 8.80
CA PRO A 127 22.32 1.21 7.61
C PRO A 127 22.77 2.04 6.39
N ASP A 128 24.00 2.54 6.36
CA ASP A 128 24.48 3.29 5.19
C ASP A 128 24.46 2.41 3.92
N TRP A 129 23.79 2.89 2.87
CA TRP A 129 23.66 2.13 1.62
C TRP A 129 25.01 1.97 0.91
N GLN A 130 25.97 2.87 1.16
CA GLN A 130 27.33 2.73 0.64
C GLN A 130 28.04 1.58 1.34
N ALA A 131 27.90 1.46 2.66
CA ALA A 131 28.39 0.30 3.41
C ALA A 131 27.71 -1.01 2.98
N LEU A 132 26.39 -0.99 2.74
CA LEU A 132 25.68 -2.15 2.17
C LEU A 132 26.33 -2.60 0.85
N ASN A 133 26.64 -1.64 -0.01
CA ASN A 133 27.27 -1.89 -1.30
C ASN A 133 28.72 -2.42 -1.17
N ASP A 134 29.49 -1.88 -0.24
CA ASP A 134 30.85 -2.36 0.06
C ASP A 134 30.84 -3.80 0.59
N CYS A 135 29.75 -4.19 1.28
CA CYS A 135 29.51 -5.54 1.77
C CYS A 135 28.83 -6.47 0.74
N ALA A 136 28.66 -6.09 -0.53
CA ALA A 136 27.83 -6.82 -1.49
C ALA A 136 28.15 -8.33 -1.59
N GLU A 137 29.43 -8.72 -1.54
CA GLU A 137 29.86 -10.13 -1.63
C GLU A 137 29.27 -11.00 -0.50
N ILE A 138 29.04 -10.43 0.68
CA ILE A 138 28.45 -11.13 1.84
C ILE A 138 26.99 -11.52 1.56
N PHE A 139 26.29 -10.75 0.72
CA PHE A 139 24.90 -11.00 0.34
C PHE A 139 24.78 -11.85 -0.93
N ALA A 140 25.89 -12.30 -1.51
CA ALA A 140 25.87 -13.06 -2.76
C ALA A 140 25.25 -14.45 -2.57
N THR A 141 24.45 -14.86 -3.55
CA THR A 141 23.93 -16.23 -3.66
C THR A 141 24.50 -16.93 -4.90
N ALA A 142 24.30 -18.24 -5.00
CA ALA A 142 24.75 -19.01 -6.17
C ALA A 142 24.20 -18.46 -7.50
N GLU A 143 23.01 -17.85 -7.49
CA GLU A 143 22.33 -17.33 -8.68
C GLU A 143 22.68 -15.86 -8.99
N SER A 144 23.37 -15.18 -8.07
CA SER A 144 23.66 -13.75 -8.17
C SER A 144 24.90 -13.41 -9.02
N GLY A 145 25.67 -14.43 -9.45
CA GLY A 145 26.87 -14.24 -10.26
C GLY A 145 27.98 -13.46 -9.54
N GLY A 146 28.07 -13.56 -8.21
CA GLY A 146 29.07 -12.86 -7.38
C GLY A 146 28.67 -11.44 -6.97
N LYS A 147 27.44 -11.00 -7.27
CA LYS A 147 26.85 -9.74 -6.80
C LYS A 147 26.04 -9.97 -5.53
N GLY A 148 25.83 -8.95 -4.71
CA GLY A 148 24.88 -9.06 -3.59
C GLY A 148 23.46 -9.35 -4.09
N ARG A 149 22.69 -10.19 -3.40
CA ARG A 149 21.29 -10.44 -3.72
C ARG A 149 20.38 -9.63 -2.80
N TYR A 150 19.63 -8.70 -3.38
CA TYR A 150 18.47 -8.11 -2.74
C TYR A 150 17.20 -8.87 -3.15
N LEU A 151 16.44 -9.35 -2.16
CA LEU A 151 15.14 -9.99 -2.39
C LEU A 151 14.03 -8.93 -2.21
N ASP A 152 13.57 -8.37 -3.32
CA ASP A 152 12.46 -7.43 -3.36
C ASP A 152 11.11 -8.14 -3.18
N GLY A 153 10.05 -7.38 -2.96
CA GLY A 153 8.69 -7.89 -2.98
C GLY A 153 8.22 -8.31 -4.39
N PRO A 154 6.96 -8.75 -4.51
CA PRO A 154 6.25 -8.86 -5.79
C PRO A 154 6.45 -7.64 -6.70
N VAL A 155 6.46 -7.88 -8.01
CA VAL A 155 6.73 -6.87 -9.06
C VAL A 155 5.70 -5.74 -9.14
N ASP A 156 4.57 -5.89 -8.45
CA ASP A 156 3.54 -4.88 -8.32
C ASP A 156 3.73 -3.99 -7.08
N TRP A 157 4.82 -4.11 -6.31
CA TRP A 157 5.12 -3.20 -5.18
C TRP A 157 6.11 -2.11 -5.57
N LEU A 158 7.42 -2.31 -5.36
CA LEU A 158 8.46 -1.37 -5.77
C LEU A 158 8.83 -1.56 -7.25
N LYS A 159 8.45 -0.59 -8.09
CA LYS A 159 8.70 -0.66 -9.54
C LYS A 159 10.17 -0.49 -9.93
N HIS A 160 10.97 0.21 -9.12
CA HIS A 160 12.25 0.76 -9.56
C HIS A 160 13.47 0.16 -8.84
N GLY A 161 13.37 -1.05 -8.29
CA GLY A 161 14.49 -1.68 -7.57
C GLY A 161 15.74 -1.86 -8.43
N LYS A 162 15.57 -2.30 -9.68
CA LYS A 162 16.68 -2.51 -10.63
C LYS A 162 17.29 -1.19 -11.09
N GLU A 163 16.44 -0.22 -11.41
CA GLU A 163 16.81 1.13 -11.81
C GLU A 163 17.55 1.86 -10.68
N ARG A 164 17.14 1.64 -9.42
CA ARG A 164 17.86 2.15 -8.24
C ARG A 164 19.28 1.59 -8.17
N VAL A 165 19.44 0.27 -8.33
CA VAL A 165 20.75 -0.40 -8.35
C VAL A 165 21.62 0.16 -9.48
N GLU A 166 21.08 0.34 -10.69
CA GLU A 166 21.81 0.90 -11.83
C GLU A 166 22.21 2.37 -11.60
N ALA A 167 21.26 3.21 -11.17
CA ALA A 167 21.49 4.64 -10.95
C ALA A 167 22.53 4.92 -9.85
N LEU A 168 22.58 4.06 -8.83
CA LEU A 168 23.55 4.14 -7.74
C LEU A 168 24.86 3.39 -8.03
N GLY A 169 24.95 2.66 -9.15
CA GLY A 169 26.11 1.86 -9.49
C GLY A 169 26.40 0.73 -8.50
N MET A 170 25.36 0.15 -7.89
CA MET A 170 25.52 -0.87 -6.85
C MET A 170 25.92 -2.23 -7.43
N ASN A 171 26.73 -2.98 -6.68
CA ASN A 171 27.12 -4.35 -7.00
C ASN A 171 26.08 -5.37 -6.52
N PHE A 172 24.82 -5.13 -6.84
CA PHE A 172 23.69 -5.95 -6.44
C PHE A 172 22.91 -6.46 -7.66
N VAL A 173 22.18 -7.56 -7.46
CA VAL A 173 21.06 -7.98 -8.31
C VAL A 173 19.77 -7.93 -7.50
N VAL A 174 18.71 -7.48 -8.16
CA VAL A 174 17.36 -7.46 -7.58
C VAL A 174 16.59 -8.68 -8.08
N VAL A 175 16.10 -9.47 -7.13
CA VAL A 175 15.24 -10.63 -7.36
C VAL A 175 13.90 -10.36 -6.71
N ASN A 176 12.80 -10.43 -7.45
CA ASN A 176 11.47 -10.23 -6.89
C ASN A 176 10.93 -11.55 -6.32
N ALA A 177 10.46 -11.49 -5.08
CA ALA A 177 9.70 -12.56 -4.45
C ALA A 177 8.37 -12.79 -5.18
N GLY A 178 7.90 -14.05 -5.18
CA GLY A 178 6.57 -14.38 -5.71
C GLY A 178 5.41 -14.00 -4.77
N SER A 179 5.70 -13.72 -3.51
CA SER A 179 4.70 -13.36 -2.49
C SER A 179 5.34 -12.72 -1.26
N ALA A 180 4.54 -12.04 -0.44
CA ALA A 180 4.95 -11.56 0.88
C ALA A 180 5.54 -12.69 1.75
N ALA A 181 4.97 -13.89 1.67
CA ALA A 181 5.39 -15.03 2.48
C ALA A 181 6.84 -15.47 2.19
N ALA A 182 7.33 -15.28 0.98
CA ALA A 182 8.71 -15.60 0.63
C ALA A 182 9.71 -14.65 1.33
N LEU A 183 9.32 -13.41 1.64
CA LEU A 183 10.15 -12.48 2.42
C LEU A 183 10.30 -12.97 3.86
N TRP A 184 9.20 -13.38 4.49
CA TRP A 184 9.21 -13.93 5.86
C TRP A 184 9.99 -15.24 5.93
N ALA A 185 9.84 -16.10 4.91
CA ALA A 185 10.58 -17.34 4.82
C ALA A 185 12.09 -17.11 4.68
N GLU A 186 12.53 -16.12 3.88
CA GLU A 186 13.94 -15.80 3.73
C GLU A 186 14.55 -15.28 5.04
N ILE A 187 13.86 -14.38 5.76
CA ILE A 187 14.32 -13.86 7.05
C ILE A 187 14.38 -15.00 8.08
N GLY A 188 13.30 -15.78 8.22
CA GLY A 188 13.24 -16.88 9.19
C GLY A 188 14.23 -18.01 8.89
N ALA A 189 14.53 -18.28 7.62
CA ALA A 189 15.54 -19.27 7.24
C ALA A 189 16.98 -18.80 7.46
N ALA A 190 17.20 -17.48 7.56
CA ALA A 190 18.52 -16.88 7.81
C ALA A 190 18.84 -16.72 9.31
N GLU A 191 17.84 -16.81 10.18
CA GLU A 191 18.01 -16.63 11.63
C GLU A 191 18.87 -17.73 12.30
N PRO A 192 18.73 -19.04 12.01
CA PRO A 192 19.43 -20.09 12.76
C PRO A 192 20.96 -20.03 12.65
N ASP A 193 21.48 -19.56 11.52
CA ASP A 193 22.91 -19.39 11.26
C ASP A 193 23.33 -17.91 11.17
N MET A 194 22.43 -17.00 11.52
CA MET A 194 22.63 -15.54 11.44
C MET A 194 23.15 -15.10 10.07
N ARG A 195 22.68 -15.77 9.01
CA ARG A 195 23.08 -15.46 7.64
C ARG A 195 22.64 -14.03 7.29
N PRO A 196 23.56 -13.19 6.78
CA PRO A 196 23.22 -11.84 6.35
C PRO A 196 22.22 -11.87 5.18
N VAL A 197 21.12 -11.13 5.30
CA VAL A 197 20.13 -10.97 4.24
C VAL A 197 19.68 -9.53 4.15
N VAL A 198 19.38 -9.08 2.93
CA VAL A 198 18.71 -7.81 2.67
C VAL A 198 17.50 -8.09 1.79
N VAL A 199 16.33 -7.68 2.28
CA VAL A 199 15.03 -8.00 1.68
C VAL A 199 14.12 -6.78 1.72
N PHE A 200 13.06 -6.76 0.91
CA PHE A 200 12.00 -5.77 1.07
C PHE A 200 11.27 -5.99 2.40
N ASN A 201 11.02 -4.91 3.13
CA ASN A 201 10.11 -4.90 4.27
C ASN A 201 9.49 -3.51 4.44
N TRP A 202 8.50 -3.41 5.31
CA TRP A 202 7.79 -2.17 5.56
C TRP A 202 7.36 -2.02 7.01
N THR A 203 7.01 -0.78 7.39
CA THR A 203 6.35 -0.45 8.64
C THR A 203 5.22 0.55 8.40
N PRO A 204 4.07 0.41 9.09
CA PRO A 204 3.72 -0.62 10.07
C PRO A 204 3.55 -2.02 9.47
N ASN A 205 4.10 -3.05 10.14
CA ASN A 205 3.99 -4.46 9.77
C ASN A 205 4.31 -5.35 10.98
N PHE A 206 3.95 -6.64 10.93
CA PHE A 206 4.23 -7.59 12.01
C PHE A 206 5.71 -8.03 12.06
N ALA A 207 6.40 -8.06 10.91
CA ALA A 207 7.69 -8.73 10.79
C ALA A 207 8.77 -8.15 11.72
N ALA A 208 8.83 -6.81 11.85
CA ALA A 208 9.81 -6.14 12.71
C ALA A 208 9.63 -6.44 14.22
N ALA A 209 8.44 -6.89 14.63
CA ALA A 209 8.20 -7.34 16.01
C ALA A 209 8.70 -8.78 16.26
N VAL A 210 8.76 -9.60 15.21
CA VAL A 210 9.29 -10.97 15.26
C VAL A 210 10.81 -10.96 15.11
N TRP A 211 11.30 -10.26 14.09
CA TRP A 211 12.71 -10.08 13.80
C TRP A 211 13.04 -8.59 13.80
N PRO A 212 13.65 -8.06 14.88
CA PRO A 212 14.10 -6.67 14.90
C PRO A 212 15.07 -6.39 13.75
N GLY A 213 14.96 -5.22 13.15
CA GLY A 213 15.79 -4.78 12.02
C GLY A 213 15.38 -3.39 11.54
N GLU A 214 16.09 -2.85 10.55
CA GLU A 214 15.92 -1.46 10.09
C GLU A 214 16.19 -1.24 8.60
#